data_AF-A0A8C7QFK1-F1
#
_entry.id   AF-A0A8C7QFK1-F1
#
_cell.length_a   1.000
_cell.length_b   1.000
_cell.length_c   1.000
_cell.angle_alpha   90.00
_cell.angle_beta   90.00
_cell.angle_gamma   90.00
#
_symmetry.space_group_name_H-M   'P 1'
#
loop_
_entity.id
_entity.type
_entity.pdbx_description
1 polymer ?
#
loop_
_entity_poly.entity_id
_entity_poly.type
_entity_poly.pdbx_seq_one_letter_code
_entity_poly.pdbx_strand_id
1 'polypeptide(L)'
;MAEYRIFEEEAMSPFSLKLYEAQFFGFTPQTCMVRVYSERFKRLTCLMETVLVNNVLSVPPNVLLPDDQPHKKYFQRLEEVLNLESSLAELHLVYQAEVCGRQALLAELEEQREVQEQLDGILRWSVELQAAWMQEGMASFHDSFHRSIRKALDEDSSVGWTHMV
;
A
#
# COMPACT_ATOMS: atom_id res chain seq x y z
N MET A 1 21.40 14.85 33.08
CA MET A 1 22.09 16.15 33.00
C MET A 1 22.78 16.38 34.32
N ALA A 2 24.02 15.90 34.47
CA ALA A 2 24.82 16.04 35.68
C ALA A 2 25.82 17.19 35.46
N GLU A 3 25.74 18.19 36.32
CA GLU A 3 26.64 19.33 36.37
C GLU A 3 28.07 18.86 36.61
N TYR A 4 28.93 18.97 35.59
CA TYR A 4 30.36 18.99 35.81
C TYR A 4 30.70 20.32 36.46
N ARG A 5 30.79 20.32 37.80
CA ARG A 5 31.39 21.40 38.57
C ARG A 5 32.86 21.50 38.14
N ILE A 6 33.12 22.41 37.21
CA ILE A 6 34.45 22.91 36.90
C ILE A 6 35.01 23.42 38.23
N PHE A 7 36.16 22.88 38.63
CA PHE A 7 36.88 23.30 39.83
C PHE A 7 36.93 24.83 39.86
N GLU A 8 36.36 25.39 40.93
CA GLU A 8 36.36 26.83 41.17
C GLU A 8 37.79 27.37 41.00
N GLU A 9 37.90 28.40 40.19
CA GLU A 9 39.07 29.26 40.09
C GLU A 9 39.15 30.07 41.39
N GLU A 10 39.50 29.39 42.48
CA GLU A 10 39.77 30.02 43.76
C GLU A 10 41.00 30.91 43.54
N ALA A 11 40.77 32.21 43.43
CA ALA A 11 41.79 33.22 43.15
C ALA A 11 42.90 33.15 44.23
N MET A 12 43.95 32.41 43.91
CA MET A 12 45.15 32.28 44.73
C MET A 12 45.68 33.67 45.08
N SER A 13 45.88 33.93 46.37
CA SER A 13 46.30 35.26 46.84
C SER A 13 47.58 35.71 46.11
N PRO A 14 47.71 37.00 45.75
CA PRO A 14 48.88 37.53 45.04
C PRO A 14 50.21 37.29 45.77
N PHE A 15 50.15 37.11 47.09
CA PHE A 15 51.30 36.86 47.95
C PHE A 15 51.84 35.42 47.87
N SER A 16 51.07 34.49 47.30
CA SER A 16 51.48 33.08 47.12
C SER A 16 52.13 32.79 45.76
N LEU A 17 52.22 33.78 44.87
CA LEU A 17 52.61 33.59 43.46
C LEU A 17 54.11 33.42 43.21
N LYS A 18 54.96 33.41 44.26
CA LYS A 18 56.42 33.21 44.14
C LYS A 18 57.05 34.14 43.09
N LEU A 19 56.82 35.45 43.27
CA LEU A 19 57.16 36.50 42.28
C LEU A 19 58.66 36.65 42.05
N TYR A 20 59.49 36.37 43.05
CA TYR A 20 60.95 36.36 42.89
C TYR A 20 61.39 35.27 41.91
N GLU A 21 60.86 34.05 42.09
CA GLU A 21 61.11 32.95 41.18
C GLU A 21 60.56 33.24 39.78
N ALA A 22 59.39 33.88 39.68
CA ALA A 22 58.81 34.26 38.41
C ALA A 22 59.68 35.27 37.64
N GLN A 23 60.32 36.21 38.33
CA GLN A 23 61.27 37.15 37.71
C GLN A 23 62.53 36.44 37.20
N PHE A 24 63.02 35.43 37.93
CA PHE A 24 64.21 34.67 37.54
C PHE A 24 63.95 33.70 36.38
N PHE A 25 62.82 32.96 36.42
CA PHE A 25 62.49 31.92 35.44
C PHE A 25 61.66 32.42 34.25
N GLY A 26 61.04 33.60 34.36
CA GLY A 26 60.09 34.13 33.38
C GLY A 26 58.69 33.50 33.45
N PHE A 27 58.42 32.63 34.43
CA PHE A 27 57.12 32.04 34.71
C PHE A 27 56.97 31.66 36.19
N THR A 28 55.73 31.63 36.70
CA THR A 28 55.47 31.19 38.08
C THR A 28 55.58 29.66 38.21
N PRO A 29 56.16 29.12 39.29
CA PRO A 29 56.25 27.67 39.50
C PRO A 29 54.91 26.95 39.42
N GLN A 30 53.81 27.59 39.85
CA GLN A 30 52.45 27.06 39.79
C GLN A 30 52.02 26.80 38.34
N THR A 31 52.28 27.73 37.43
CA THR A 31 51.94 27.59 36.00
C THR A 31 52.72 26.44 35.36
N CYS A 32 54.00 26.27 35.74
CA CYS A 32 54.82 25.13 35.32
C CYS A 32 54.20 23.80 35.80
N MET A 33 53.84 23.70 37.07
CA MET A 33 53.23 22.49 37.64
C MET A 33 51.88 22.17 36.98
N VAL A 34 51.00 23.16 36.78
CA VAL A 34 49.70 22.96 36.09
C VAL A 34 49.90 22.44 34.67
N ARG A 35 50.89 22.94 33.92
CA ARG A 35 51.21 22.44 32.57
C ARG A 35 51.73 21.01 32.61
N VAL A 36 52.66 20.70 33.51
CA VAL A 36 53.22 19.35 33.66
C VAL A 36 52.13 18.34 34.05
N TYR A 37 51.30 18.68 35.03
CA TYR A 37 50.21 17.79 35.47
C TYR A 37 49.13 17.65 34.41
N SER A 38 48.74 18.73 33.73
CA SER A 38 47.71 18.64 32.68
C SER A 38 48.17 17.80 31.49
N GLU A 39 49.41 17.96 31.01
CA GLU A 39 49.95 17.12 29.94
C GLU A 39 50.06 15.65 30.36
N ARG A 40 50.50 15.40 31.60
CA ARG A 40 50.59 14.03 32.13
C ARG A 40 49.21 13.39 32.29
N PHE A 41 48.22 14.15 32.75
CA PHE A 41 46.83 13.70 32.86
C PHE A 41 46.23 13.39 31.49
N LYS A 42 46.38 14.29 30.51
CA LYS A 42 45.93 14.05 29.13
C LYS A 42 46.50 12.74 28.57
N ARG A 43 47.81 12.52 28.72
CA ARG A 43 48.46 11.29 28.25
C ARG A 43 47.86 10.04 28.90
N LEU A 44 47.63 10.06 30.21
CA LEU A 44 47.05 8.94 30.94
C LEU A 44 45.60 8.70 30.51
N THR A 45 44.81 9.75 30.32
CA THR A 45 43.43 9.65 29.85
C THR A 45 43.35 9.07 28.44
N CYS A 46 44.23 9.48 27.52
CA CYS A 46 44.28 8.89 26.17
C CYS A 46 44.62 7.39 26.20
N LEU A 47 45.56 6.98 27.06
CA LEU A 47 45.89 5.56 27.22
C LEU A 47 44.70 4.79 27.80
N MET A 48 44.04 5.36 28.81
CA MET A 48 42.86 4.76 29.42
C MET A 48 41.71 4.61 28.42
N GLU A 49 41.43 5.64 27.61
CA GLU A 49 40.43 5.60 26.54
C GLU A 49 40.75 4.49 25.53
N THR A 50 42.01 4.40 25.09
CA THR A 50 42.46 3.36 24.15
C THR A 50 42.25 1.96 24.73
N VAL A 51 42.57 1.76 26.02
CA VAL A 51 42.37 0.46 26.67
C VAL A 51 40.89 0.12 26.82
N LEU A 52 40.06 1.09 27.23
CA LEU A 52 38.63 0.89 27.41
C LEU A 52 37.94 0.56 26.09
N VAL A 53 38.18 1.36 25.05
CA VAL A 53 37.56 1.15 23.73
C VAL A 53 37.99 -0.19 23.17
N ASN A 54 39.29 -0.49 23.13
CA ASN A 54 39.77 -1.68 22.43
C ASN A 54 39.56 -2.99 23.20
N ASN A 55 39.49 -2.97 24.54
CA ASN A 55 39.47 -4.21 25.33
C ASN A 55 38.20 -4.42 26.15
N VAL A 56 37.48 -3.36 26.52
CA VAL A 56 36.33 -3.46 27.43
C VAL A 56 35.02 -3.20 26.70
N LEU A 57 35.00 -2.18 25.85
CA LEU A 57 33.81 -1.73 25.12
C LEU A 57 33.76 -2.25 23.68
N SER A 58 34.71 -3.10 23.28
CA SER A 58 34.71 -3.75 21.97
C SER A 58 34.08 -5.13 22.05
N VAL A 59 33.15 -5.41 21.14
CA VAL A 59 32.60 -6.77 20.95
C VAL A 59 33.61 -7.58 20.13
N PRO A 60 34.05 -8.75 20.60
CA PRO A 60 34.97 -9.59 19.84
C PRO A 60 34.36 -10.03 18.49
N PRO A 61 35.14 -10.07 17.40
CA PRO A 61 34.61 -10.33 16.05
C PRO A 61 33.97 -11.73 15.87
N ASN A 62 34.20 -12.65 16.81
CA ASN A 62 33.67 -14.02 16.76
C ASN A 62 32.50 -14.26 17.74
N VAL A 63 32.00 -13.20 18.40
CA VAL A 63 30.87 -13.28 19.33
C VAL A 63 29.68 -12.58 18.70
N LEU A 64 28.62 -13.35 18.46
CA LEU A 64 27.32 -12.78 18.14
C LEU A 64 26.59 -12.43 19.43
N LEU A 65 25.96 -11.26 19.44
CA LEU A 65 25.10 -10.89 20.54
C LEU A 65 23.86 -11.82 20.56
N PRO A 66 23.18 -11.95 21.71
CA PRO A 66 21.95 -12.73 21.81
C PRO A 66 20.91 -12.35 20.75
N ASP A 67 20.82 -11.06 20.43
CA ASP A 67 19.91 -10.52 19.42
C ASP A 67 20.32 -10.88 17.98
N ASP A 68 21.59 -11.24 17.76
CA ASP A 68 22.13 -11.63 16.45
C ASP A 68 22.04 -13.14 16.19
N GLN A 69 21.71 -13.95 17.20
CA GLN A 69 21.47 -15.39 17.05
C GLN A 69 20.53 -15.78 15.89
N PRO A 70 19.42 -15.07 15.61
CA PRO A 70 18.62 -15.32 14.41
C PRO A 70 19.43 -15.30 13.12
N HIS A 71 20.40 -14.40 12.97
CA HIS A 71 21.16 -14.22 11.73
C HIS A 71 22.04 -15.44 11.37
N LYS A 72 22.43 -16.29 12.35
CA LYS A 72 23.07 -17.60 12.07
C LYS A 72 22.17 -18.56 11.31
N LYS A 73 20.85 -18.50 11.53
CA LYS A 73 19.86 -19.35 10.87
C LYS A 73 19.40 -18.75 9.55
N TYR A 74 19.37 -17.42 9.43
CA TYR A 74 18.76 -16.73 8.30
C TYR A 74 19.70 -16.43 7.13
N PHE A 75 21.03 -16.57 7.27
CA PHE A 75 21.94 -16.37 6.13
C PHE A 75 21.71 -17.38 4.98
N GLN A 76 21.24 -18.59 5.29
CA GLN A 76 20.84 -19.60 4.29
C GLN A 76 19.40 -19.41 3.78
N ARG A 77 18.61 -18.52 4.39
CA ARG A 77 17.19 -18.28 4.04
C ARG A 77 17.01 -17.16 3.01
N LEU A 78 18.08 -16.52 2.53
CA LEU A 78 17.92 -15.41 1.57
C LEU A 78 17.17 -15.84 0.31
N GLU A 79 17.46 -17.03 -0.21
CA GLU A 79 16.76 -17.61 -1.37
C GLU A 79 15.29 -17.91 -1.06
N GLU A 80 14.97 -18.46 0.12
CA GLU A 80 13.58 -18.67 0.56
C GLU A 80 12.82 -17.34 0.70
N VAL A 81 13.46 -16.27 1.18
CA VAL A 81 12.85 -14.94 1.28
C VAL A 81 12.54 -14.39 -0.12
N LEU A 82 13.50 -14.46 -1.04
CA LEU A 82 13.29 -14.01 -2.43
C LEU A 82 12.19 -14.81 -3.15
N ASN A 83 12.12 -16.12 -2.90
CA ASN A 83 11.07 -16.97 -3.44
C ASN A 83 9.70 -16.61 -2.86
N LEU A 84 9.62 -16.32 -1.56
CA LEU A 84 8.38 -15.86 -0.91
C LEU A 84 7.95 -14.49 -1.44
N GLU A 85 8.88 -13.56 -1.62
CA GLU A 85 8.58 -12.24 -2.19
C GLU A 85 8.04 -12.36 -3.62
N SER A 86 8.65 -13.23 -4.44
CA SER A 86 8.18 -13.51 -5.80
C SER A 86 6.79 -14.15 -5.80
N SER A 87 6.57 -15.16 -4.96
CA SER A 87 5.26 -15.82 -4.82
C SER A 87 4.18 -14.87 -4.31
N LEU A 88 4.52 -13.96 -3.39
CA LEU A 88 3.60 -12.93 -2.91
C LEU A 88 3.19 -11.97 -4.05
N ALA A 89 4.15 -11.55 -4.87
CA ALA A 89 3.90 -10.68 -6.02
C ALA A 89 3.00 -11.36 -7.06
N GLU A 90 3.27 -12.62 -7.38
CA GLU A 90 2.43 -13.44 -8.28
C GLU A 90 1.01 -13.59 -7.73
N LEU A 91 0.87 -13.93 -6.45
CA LEU A 91 -0.43 -14.08 -5.82
C LEU A 91 -1.22 -12.77 -5.81
N HIS A 92 -0.54 -11.64 -5.57
CA HIS A 92 -1.18 -10.33 -5.61
C HIS A 92 -1.70 -9.97 -7.01
N LEU A 93 -0.93 -10.30 -8.05
CA LEU A 93 -1.35 -10.10 -9.44
C LEU A 93 -2.61 -10.93 -9.77
N VAL A 94 -2.61 -12.21 -9.40
CA VAL A 94 -3.76 -13.10 -9.61
C VAL A 94 -4.99 -12.60 -8.84
N TYR A 95 -4.80 -12.23 -7.58
CA TYR A 95 -5.87 -11.66 -6.76
C TYR A 95 -6.50 -10.42 -7.41
N GLN A 96 -5.69 -9.50 -7.94
CA GLN A 96 -6.20 -8.33 -8.64
C GLN A 96 -7.02 -8.72 -9.88
N ALA A 97 -6.53 -9.67 -10.68
CA ALA A 97 -7.25 -10.16 -11.85
C ALA A 97 -8.58 -10.81 -11.47
N GLU A 98 -8.63 -11.60 -10.39
CA GLU A 98 -9.85 -12.18 -9.82
C GLU A 98 -10.86 -11.12 -9.39
N VAL A 99 -10.41 -10.09 -8.65
CA VAL A 99 -11.28 -8.98 -8.24
C VAL A 99 -11.85 -8.23 -9.45
N CYS A 100 -11.02 -7.95 -10.45
CA CYS A 100 -11.46 -7.35 -11.71
C CYS A 100 -12.47 -8.24 -12.44
N GLY A 101 -12.21 -9.54 -12.53
CA GLY A 101 -13.12 -10.52 -13.15
C GLY A 101 -14.47 -10.57 -12.45
N ARG A 102 -14.48 -10.62 -11.11
CA ARG A 102 -15.71 -10.56 -10.32
C ARG A 102 -16.50 -9.28 -10.60
N GLN A 103 -15.83 -8.14 -10.68
CA GLN A 103 -16.51 -6.87 -10.95
C GLN A 103 -17.11 -6.83 -12.37
N ALA A 104 -16.43 -7.39 -13.36
CA ALA A 104 -16.96 -7.52 -14.71
C ALA A 104 -18.21 -8.42 -14.75
N LEU A 105 -18.19 -9.55 -14.04
CA LEU A 105 -19.35 -10.44 -13.94
C LEU A 105 -20.54 -9.77 -13.25
N LEU A 106 -20.30 -8.98 -12.21
CA LEU A 106 -21.37 -8.22 -11.55
C LEU A 106 -21.99 -7.17 -12.49
N ALA A 107 -21.18 -6.52 -13.33
CA ALA A 107 -21.68 -5.58 -14.33
C ALA A 107 -22.52 -6.28 -15.41
N GLU A 108 -22.07 -7.45 -15.88
CA GLU A 108 -22.82 -8.25 -16.85
C GLU A 108 -24.19 -8.71 -16.29
N LEU A 109 -24.24 -9.13 -15.02
CA LEU A 109 -25.50 -9.51 -14.37
C LEU A 109 -26.50 -8.35 -14.28
N GLU A 110 -26.00 -7.13 -14.08
CA GLU A 110 -26.82 -5.92 -14.07
C GLU A 110 -27.43 -5.67 -15.46
N GLU A 111 -26.61 -5.75 -16.51
CA GLU A 111 -27.06 -5.61 -17.90
C GLU A 111 -28.10 -6.67 -18.28
N GLN A 112 -27.88 -7.93 -17.88
CA GLN A 112 -28.85 -9.00 -18.10
C GLN A 112 -30.18 -8.71 -17.41
N ARG A 113 -30.17 -8.16 -16.19
CA ARG A 113 -31.40 -7.76 -15.50
C ARG A 113 -32.15 -6.68 -16.28
N GLU A 114 -31.45 -5.65 -16.76
CA GLU A 114 -32.06 -4.57 -17.54
C GLU A 114 -32.69 -5.09 -18.84
N VAL A 115 -32.00 -5.96 -19.58
CA VAL A 115 -32.54 -6.59 -20.79
C VAL A 115 -33.76 -7.45 -20.48
N GLN A 116 -33.75 -8.17 -19.35
CA GLN A 116 -34.88 -8.98 -18.93
C GLN A 116 -36.11 -8.13 -18.58
N GLU A 117 -35.93 -7.01 -17.88
CA GLU A 117 -37.02 -6.05 -17.61
C GLU A 117 -37.62 -5.48 -18.91
N GLN A 118 -36.77 -5.20 -19.90
CA GLN A 118 -37.24 -4.76 -21.22
C GLN A 118 -38.05 -5.85 -21.92
N LEU A 119 -37.59 -7.10 -21.91
CA LEU A 119 -38.29 -8.23 -22.50
C LEU A 119 -39.67 -8.45 -21.84
N ASP A 120 -39.72 -8.42 -20.52
CA ASP A 120 -40.97 -8.54 -19.76
C ASP A 120 -41.93 -7.38 -20.09
N GLY A 121 -41.39 -6.18 -20.32
CA GLY A 121 -42.14 -5.03 -20.85
C GLY A 121 -42.77 -5.31 -22.21
N ILE A 122 -41.98 -5.84 -23.16
CA ILE A 122 -42.46 -6.18 -24.51
C ILE A 122 -43.52 -7.30 -24.46
N LEU A 123 -43.28 -8.34 -23.68
CA LEU A 123 -44.22 -9.46 -23.53
C LEU A 123 -45.55 -8.98 -22.97
N ARG A 124 -45.51 -8.16 -21.91
CA ARG A 124 -46.72 -7.53 -21.35
C ARG A 124 -47.44 -6.67 -22.39
N TRP A 125 -46.72 -5.84 -23.13
CA TRP A 125 -47.32 -5.02 -24.18
C TRP A 125 -47.96 -5.86 -25.29
N SER A 126 -47.35 -6.99 -25.66
CA SER A 126 -47.91 -7.90 -26.67
C SER A 126 -49.24 -8.52 -26.22
N VAL A 127 -49.34 -8.89 -24.93
CA VAL A 127 -50.57 -9.42 -24.34
C VAL A 127 -51.64 -8.34 -24.25
N GLU A 128 -51.28 -7.13 -23.82
CA GLU A 128 -52.19 -5.97 -23.77
C GLU A 128 -52.74 -5.63 -25.16
N LEU A 129 -51.87 -5.63 -26.17
CA LEU A 129 -52.26 -5.39 -27.56
C LEU A 129 -53.21 -6.47 -28.08
N GLN A 130 -52.90 -7.74 -27.81
CA GLN A 130 -53.77 -8.86 -28.20
C GLN A 130 -55.13 -8.78 -27.49
N ALA A 131 -55.15 -8.40 -26.21
CA ALA A 131 -56.38 -8.21 -25.46
C ALA A 131 -57.22 -7.03 -26.01
N ALA A 132 -56.60 -5.88 -26.30
CA ALA A 132 -57.26 -4.73 -26.90
C ALA A 132 -57.90 -5.08 -28.26
N TRP A 133 -57.16 -5.80 -29.11
CA TRP A 133 -57.66 -6.31 -30.40
C TRP A 133 -58.89 -7.21 -30.24
N MET A 134 -58.88 -8.11 -29.25
CA MET A 134 -60.04 -8.95 -28.92
C MET A 134 -61.23 -8.14 -28.41
N GLN A 135 -60.99 -7.09 -27.61
CA GLN A 135 -62.06 -6.21 -27.09
C GLN A 135 -62.75 -5.41 -28.21
N GLU A 136 -62.05 -5.08 -29.28
CA GLU A 136 -62.64 -4.46 -30.48
C GLU A 136 -63.49 -5.45 -31.32
N GLY A 137 -63.72 -6.67 -30.84
CA GLY A 137 -64.58 -7.67 -31.47
C GLY A 137 -63.89 -8.43 -32.61
N MET A 138 -62.59 -8.25 -32.79
CA MET A 138 -61.81 -8.97 -33.79
C MET A 138 -61.32 -10.29 -33.19
N ALA A 139 -61.53 -11.42 -33.89
CA ALA A 139 -60.90 -12.69 -33.52
C ALA A 139 -59.38 -12.65 -33.85
N SER A 140 -58.69 -13.79 -33.79
CA SER A 140 -57.26 -13.87 -34.13
C SER A 140 -56.97 -13.08 -35.43
N PHE A 141 -55.89 -12.28 -35.43
CA PHE A 141 -55.53 -11.46 -36.60
C PHE A 141 -55.45 -12.32 -37.87
N HIS A 142 -54.88 -13.52 -37.75
CA HIS A 142 -54.80 -14.49 -38.83
C HIS A 142 -56.18 -14.86 -39.39
N ASP A 143 -57.17 -15.16 -38.54
CA ASP A 143 -58.52 -15.52 -39.00
C ASP A 143 -59.28 -14.33 -39.57
N SER A 144 -59.11 -13.14 -38.99
CA SER A 144 -59.72 -11.92 -39.49
C SER A 144 -59.14 -11.52 -40.85
N PHE A 145 -57.82 -11.61 -41.02
CA PHE A 145 -57.14 -11.39 -42.30
C PHE A 145 -57.52 -12.46 -43.34
N HIS A 146 -57.55 -13.74 -42.95
CA HIS A 146 -57.97 -14.83 -43.83
C HIS A 146 -59.42 -14.68 -44.28
N ARG A 147 -60.33 -14.25 -43.39
CA ARG A 147 -61.73 -13.96 -43.75
C ARG A 147 -61.83 -12.80 -44.72
N SER A 148 -61.05 -11.73 -44.51
CA SER A 148 -61.02 -10.58 -45.42
C SER A 148 -60.50 -10.97 -46.81
N ILE A 149 -59.43 -11.77 -46.90
CA ILE A 149 -58.91 -12.28 -48.18
C ILE A 149 -59.94 -13.17 -48.87
N ARG A 150 -60.56 -14.11 -48.15
CA ARG A 150 -61.57 -15.00 -48.76
C ARG A 150 -62.76 -14.22 -49.30
N LYS A 151 -63.25 -13.24 -48.54
CA LYS A 151 -64.32 -12.34 -49.01
C LYS A 151 -63.90 -11.56 -50.26
N ALA A 152 -62.69 -11.00 -50.29
CA ALA A 152 -62.18 -10.30 -51.47
C ALA A 152 -62.11 -11.20 -52.72
N LEU A 153 -61.69 -12.46 -52.55
CA LEU A 153 -61.69 -13.44 -53.66
C LEU A 153 -63.10 -13.83 -54.12
N ASP A 154 -64.05 -14.01 -53.18
CA ASP A 154 -65.43 -14.34 -53.50
C ASP A 154 -66.14 -13.16 -54.19
N GLU A 155 -65.83 -11.92 -53.80
CA GLU A 155 -66.31 -10.69 -54.45
C GLU A 155 -65.74 -10.53 -55.86
N ASP A 156 -64.44 -10.73 -56.08
CA ASP A 156 -63.82 -10.73 -57.43
C ASP A 156 -64.45 -11.79 -58.35
N SER A 157 -64.78 -12.96 -57.80
CA SER A 157 -65.47 -14.02 -58.55
C SER A 157 -66.90 -13.61 -58.91
N SER A 158 -67.65 -13.03 -57.98
CA SER A 158 -69.03 -12.55 -58.18
C SER A 158 -69.14 -11.40 -59.19
N VAL A 159 -68.19 -10.46 -59.17
CA VAL A 159 -68.12 -9.34 -60.14
C VAL A 159 -67.77 -9.84 -61.55
N GLY A 160 -67.05 -10.97 -61.67
CA GLY A 160 -66.82 -11.64 -62.95
C GLY A 160 -68.08 -12.23 -63.59
N TRP A 161 -69.04 -12.70 -62.78
CA TRP A 161 -70.31 -13.26 -63.28
C TRP A 161 -71.34 -12.18 -63.64
N THR A 162 -71.31 -11.00 -63.02
CA THR A 162 -72.21 -9.87 -63.36
C THR A 162 -71.81 -9.11 -64.61
N HIS A 163 -70.59 -9.30 -65.13
CA HIS A 163 -70.16 -8.78 -66.44
C HIS A 163 -70.33 -9.76 -67.61
N MET A 164 -70.87 -10.97 -67.37
CA MET A 164 -71.15 -11.99 -68.39
C MET A 164 -72.66 -12.30 -68.58
N VAL A 165 -73.55 -11.41 -68.11
CA VAL A 165 -74.99 -11.43 -68.43
C VAL A 165 -75.38 -10.16 -69.19
#